data_AF-A0A7C3DUU6-F1
#
_entry.id   AF-A0A7C3DUU6-F1
#
_cell.length_a   1.000
_cell.length_b   1.000
_cell.length_c   1.000
_cell.angle_alpha   90.00
_cell.angle_beta   90.00
_cell.angle_gamma   90.00
#
_symmetry.space_group_name_H-M   'P 1'
#
loop_
_entity.id
_entity.type
_entity.pdbx_description
1 polymer ?
#
loop_
_entity_poly.entity_id
_entity_poly.type
_entity_poly.pdbx_seq_one_letter_code
_entity_poly.pdbx_strand_id
1 'polypeptide(L)'
;MIRFVFLVFILASAVSALYAQSCIAPTDGMVITQSVRFCPGTYSLPNGVVVGADGITIDGGGAVLDGVNYLGFGVFINGHHNVTIKNLTAKRYYYAVRCENSNFLKVESCNFSDNRVVAGNNIWLDINQNPVINSTAHLGGGIFIKGGWGHAITNNILRNQQNGIDLYYVNYSFIAENDASYCYGWGIHLDNSSYNTVHHNRVLRGDRSCTYDSAGGQRCGNSGLDPSVGCGCDAASILMLRNCHHNVFTSNDLRWGGDGFFSGIGSQSEMSNYNYLAKNDGSHSPHNAFEYTFCHDILFEDNIANDSNYGFWLGYLYDSTVRRNVISANDYGIAIEHGRRDIIESNLITYNPYGIRLWTDNDSFNLQLPPDAIYSRDHIIRDNIITGGTAWGLRMRVYDSAGATTGCLIYNNYFSNTGNAYDQNTDASKPNIYNIAKTSGLNIAGGPYKGGNYWSDYTGVDNDGDKLGDTNLPHTSSGGIVLG
;
A
#
# COMPACT_ATOMS: atom_id res chain seq x y z
N MET A 1 6.13 2.69 -63.12
CA MET A 1 4.72 2.44 -62.76
C MET A 1 4.70 2.22 -61.26
N ILE A 2 4.18 3.20 -60.50
CA ILE A 2 3.69 3.18 -59.11
C ILE A 2 3.56 4.67 -58.73
N ARG A 3 2.32 5.15 -58.68
CA ARG A 3 1.94 6.53 -58.34
C ARG A 3 1.81 6.61 -56.81
N PHE A 4 2.56 7.50 -56.18
CA PHE A 4 2.29 7.92 -54.81
C PHE A 4 1.09 8.87 -54.81
N VAL A 5 -0.03 8.43 -54.24
CA VAL A 5 -1.19 9.27 -53.94
C VAL A 5 -0.98 9.82 -52.53
N PHE A 6 -0.73 11.13 -52.41
CA PHE A 6 -0.85 11.84 -51.15
C PHE A 6 -2.33 11.98 -50.81
N LEU A 7 -2.80 11.20 -49.83
CA LEU A 7 -4.11 11.40 -49.21
C LEU A 7 -3.95 12.47 -48.12
N VAL A 8 -4.37 13.69 -48.41
CA VAL A 8 -4.51 14.76 -47.41
C VAL A 8 -5.74 14.42 -46.58
N PHE A 9 -5.55 13.93 -45.36
CA PHE A 9 -6.61 13.91 -44.35
C PHE A 9 -6.84 15.34 -43.88
N ILE A 10 -7.87 15.98 -44.43
CA ILE A 10 -8.45 17.18 -43.83
C ILE A 10 -9.09 16.72 -42.52
N LEU A 11 -8.43 16.97 -41.40
CA LEU A 11 -9.09 16.99 -40.10
C LEU A 11 -10.19 18.05 -40.19
N ALA A 12 -11.43 17.61 -40.38
CA ALA A 12 -12.58 18.41 -40.02
C ALA A 12 -12.53 18.57 -38.51
N SER A 13 -11.88 19.63 -38.05
CA SER A 13 -12.06 20.15 -36.71
C SER A 13 -13.55 20.43 -36.56
N ALA A 14 -14.26 19.53 -35.87
CA ALA A 14 -15.55 19.85 -35.29
C ALA A 14 -15.29 20.93 -34.24
N VAL A 15 -15.29 22.19 -34.69
CA VAL A 15 -15.45 23.34 -33.82
C VAL A 15 -16.85 23.19 -33.24
N SER A 16 -16.94 22.51 -32.10
CA SER A 16 -18.14 22.51 -31.28
C SER A 16 -18.42 23.96 -30.97
N ALA A 17 -19.46 24.51 -31.61
CA ALA A 17 -19.98 25.81 -31.26
C ALA A 17 -20.27 25.79 -29.76
N LEU A 18 -19.50 26.58 -28.99
CA LEU A 18 -19.81 26.93 -27.60
C LEU A 18 -21.11 27.74 -27.60
N TYR A 19 -22.24 27.05 -27.71
CA TYR A 19 -23.41 27.52 -27.00
C TYR A 19 -23.04 27.45 -25.53
N ALA A 20 -22.94 28.60 -24.87
CA ALA A 20 -22.92 28.68 -23.43
C ALA A 20 -24.19 27.95 -22.95
N GLN A 21 -24.06 26.68 -22.58
CA GLN A 21 -25.18 25.92 -22.07
C GLN A 21 -25.66 26.67 -20.84
N SER A 22 -26.87 27.24 -20.93
CA SER A 22 -27.50 27.92 -19.81
C SER A 22 -27.48 26.96 -18.63
N CYS A 23 -26.93 27.41 -17.50
CA CYS A 23 -26.84 26.56 -16.34
C CYS A 23 -28.25 26.22 -15.82
N ILE A 24 -28.40 25.06 -15.18
CA ILE A 24 -29.65 24.60 -14.57
C ILE A 24 -29.44 24.58 -13.05
N ALA A 25 -30.38 25.13 -12.27
CA ALA A 25 -30.36 24.96 -10.83
C ALA A 25 -30.70 23.50 -10.48
N PRO A 26 -29.83 22.75 -9.78
CA PRO A 26 -30.15 21.39 -9.38
C PRO A 26 -31.28 21.38 -8.35
N THR A 27 -32.17 20.39 -8.44
CA THR A 27 -33.28 20.19 -7.51
C THR A 27 -33.14 18.84 -6.81
N ASP A 28 -33.76 18.71 -5.64
CA ASP A 28 -33.66 17.48 -4.84
C ASP A 28 -34.30 16.30 -5.57
N GLY A 29 -33.58 15.19 -5.69
CA GLY A 29 -34.01 14.00 -6.43
C GLY A 29 -34.03 14.17 -7.95
N MET A 30 -33.40 15.21 -8.50
CA MET A 30 -33.35 15.45 -9.94
C MET A 30 -32.75 14.26 -10.69
N VAL A 31 -33.47 13.75 -11.69
CA VAL A 31 -32.96 12.72 -12.61
C VAL A 31 -32.36 13.40 -13.85
N ILE A 32 -31.10 13.10 -14.14
CA ILE A 32 -30.33 13.73 -15.20
C ILE A 32 -30.23 12.75 -16.37
N THR A 33 -30.94 13.05 -17.46
CA THR A 33 -31.02 12.20 -18.66
C THR A 33 -30.26 12.75 -19.87
N GLN A 34 -29.64 13.93 -19.72
CA GLN A 34 -28.79 14.58 -20.72
C GLN A 34 -27.67 15.35 -20.02
N SER A 35 -26.58 15.66 -20.72
CA SER A 35 -25.50 16.46 -20.14
C SER A 35 -26.01 17.81 -19.63
N VAL A 36 -25.58 18.19 -18.43
CA VAL A 36 -25.98 19.42 -17.75
C VAL A 36 -24.78 20.18 -17.23
N ARG A 37 -24.95 21.51 -17.15
CA ARG A 37 -24.10 22.38 -16.33
C ARG A 37 -24.96 22.97 -15.22
N PHE A 38 -24.56 22.80 -13.95
CA PHE A 38 -25.28 23.41 -12.84
C PHE A 38 -24.93 24.87 -12.66
N CYS A 39 -25.89 25.63 -12.14
CA CYS A 39 -25.64 27.01 -11.74
C CYS A 39 -24.85 27.03 -10.43
N PRO A 40 -23.82 27.88 -10.29
CA PRO A 40 -23.10 28.03 -9.02
C PRO A 40 -24.06 28.43 -7.91
N GLY A 41 -23.84 27.89 -6.71
CA GLY A 41 -24.72 28.10 -5.56
C GLY A 41 -24.73 26.89 -4.63
N THR A 42 -25.31 27.06 -3.46
CA THR A 42 -25.49 25.97 -2.49
C THR A 42 -26.94 25.53 -2.48
N TYR A 43 -27.18 24.25 -2.69
CA TYR A 43 -28.51 23.67 -2.83
C TYR A 43 -28.70 22.58 -1.78
N SER A 44 -29.71 22.74 -0.93
CA SER A 44 -30.09 21.72 0.04
C SER A 44 -30.80 20.58 -0.68
N LEU A 45 -30.07 19.48 -0.94
CA LEU A 45 -30.58 18.32 -1.70
C LEU A 45 -30.41 17.04 -0.87
N PRO A 46 -31.26 16.75 0.13
CA PRO A 46 -31.15 15.55 0.96
C PRO A 46 -31.10 14.22 0.18
N ASN A 47 -31.77 14.16 -0.97
CA ASN A 47 -31.81 13.00 -1.87
C ASN A 47 -30.85 13.11 -3.05
N GLY A 48 -30.07 14.20 -3.13
CA GLY A 48 -29.07 14.44 -4.17
C GLY A 48 -29.64 14.47 -5.58
N VAL A 49 -28.86 13.99 -6.55
CA VAL A 49 -29.25 13.82 -7.95
C VAL A 49 -28.98 12.40 -8.43
N VAL A 50 -29.74 11.96 -9.44
CA VAL A 50 -29.67 10.61 -9.99
C VAL A 50 -29.28 10.69 -11.46
N VAL A 51 -28.28 9.90 -11.88
CA VAL A 51 -27.96 9.71 -13.30
C VAL A 51 -28.99 8.78 -13.91
N GLY A 52 -29.63 9.21 -15.01
CA GLY A 52 -30.68 8.46 -15.71
C GLY A 52 -30.35 8.14 -17.17
N ALA A 53 -29.13 8.40 -17.63
CA ALA A 53 -28.70 8.09 -19.00
C ALA A 53 -27.18 7.89 -19.10
N ASP A 54 -26.77 7.13 -20.12
CA ASP A 54 -25.37 6.89 -20.46
C ASP A 54 -24.76 8.07 -21.22
N GLY A 55 -23.44 8.19 -21.20
CA GLY A 55 -22.71 9.14 -22.06
C GLY A 55 -22.91 10.61 -21.69
N ILE A 56 -23.44 10.90 -20.50
CA ILE A 56 -23.73 12.26 -20.06
C ILE A 56 -22.60 12.86 -19.23
N THR A 57 -22.54 14.19 -19.20
CA THR A 57 -21.66 14.96 -18.32
C THR A 57 -22.49 15.78 -17.34
N ILE A 58 -22.16 15.68 -16.06
CA ILE A 58 -22.60 16.59 -15.00
C ILE A 58 -21.42 17.53 -14.71
N ASP A 59 -21.47 18.74 -15.27
CA ASP A 59 -20.56 19.82 -14.91
C ASP A 59 -21.19 20.62 -13.77
N GLY A 60 -20.66 20.47 -12.56
CA GLY A 60 -21.16 21.14 -11.37
C GLY A 60 -21.09 22.66 -11.47
N GLY A 61 -20.23 23.23 -12.31
CA GLY A 61 -20.17 24.69 -12.51
C GLY A 61 -19.92 25.50 -11.24
N GLY A 62 -19.38 24.88 -10.18
CA GLY A 62 -19.23 25.48 -8.84
C GLY A 62 -20.45 25.33 -7.92
N ALA A 63 -21.42 24.48 -8.27
CA ALA A 63 -22.53 24.11 -7.40
C ALA A 63 -22.06 23.26 -6.21
N VAL A 64 -22.70 23.49 -5.06
CA VAL A 64 -22.57 22.71 -3.84
C VAL A 64 -23.88 21.97 -3.62
N LEU A 65 -23.85 20.65 -3.75
CA LEU A 65 -24.95 19.78 -3.31
C LEU A 65 -24.76 19.55 -1.81
N ASP A 66 -25.75 19.96 -1.03
CA ASP A 66 -25.64 19.99 0.42
C ASP A 66 -26.64 19.02 1.03
N GLY A 67 -26.14 17.88 1.51
CA GLY A 67 -26.93 16.84 2.15
C GLY A 67 -27.40 17.23 3.55
N VAL A 68 -28.14 16.32 4.19
CA VAL A 68 -28.68 16.49 5.54
C VAL A 68 -28.41 15.24 6.37
N ASN A 69 -27.92 15.43 7.59
CA ASN A 69 -27.68 14.38 8.59
C ASN A 69 -26.75 13.24 8.13
N TYR A 70 -25.89 13.47 7.12
CA TYR A 70 -24.98 12.44 6.60
C TYR A 70 -25.71 11.19 6.07
N LEU A 71 -26.88 11.40 5.50
CA LEU A 71 -27.71 10.38 4.84
C LEU A 71 -27.69 10.58 3.32
N GLY A 72 -28.12 9.55 2.59
CA GLY A 72 -28.28 9.61 1.13
C GLY A 72 -26.96 9.78 0.36
N PHE A 73 -27.08 10.05 -0.94
CA PHE A 73 -25.94 10.21 -1.85
C PHE A 73 -26.05 11.54 -2.60
N GLY A 74 -24.95 12.25 -2.78
CA GLY A 74 -24.94 13.50 -3.55
C GLY A 74 -25.23 13.26 -5.04
N VAL A 75 -24.54 12.28 -5.63
CA VAL A 75 -24.80 11.75 -6.96
C VAL A 75 -24.93 10.23 -6.90
N PHE A 76 -26.04 9.70 -7.39
CA PHE A 76 -26.27 8.26 -7.50
C PHE A 76 -26.25 7.81 -8.96
N ILE A 77 -25.44 6.79 -9.26
CA ILE A 77 -25.34 6.14 -10.57
C ILE A 77 -25.56 4.64 -10.37
N ASN A 78 -26.50 4.04 -11.12
CA ASN A 78 -26.68 2.59 -11.13
C ASN A 78 -27.01 2.11 -12.54
N GLY A 79 -26.17 1.23 -13.09
CA GLY A 79 -26.40 0.67 -14.43
C GLY A 79 -26.18 1.65 -15.58
N HIS A 80 -25.53 2.79 -15.34
CA HIS A 80 -25.29 3.82 -16.36
C HIS A 80 -23.81 3.98 -16.68
N HIS A 81 -23.48 4.16 -17.94
CA HIS A 81 -22.10 4.02 -18.43
C HIS A 81 -21.57 5.31 -19.06
N ASN A 82 -20.24 5.45 -19.09
CA ASN A 82 -19.57 6.60 -19.72
C ASN A 82 -20.08 7.96 -19.19
N VAL A 83 -20.30 8.02 -17.88
CA VAL A 83 -20.77 9.21 -17.17
C VAL A 83 -19.55 10.02 -16.73
N THR A 84 -19.60 11.34 -16.90
CA THR A 84 -18.57 12.26 -16.38
C THR A 84 -19.16 13.18 -15.33
N ILE A 85 -18.51 13.30 -14.18
CA ILE A 85 -18.84 14.25 -13.11
C ILE A 85 -17.63 15.16 -12.91
N LYS A 86 -17.82 16.48 -12.96
CA LYS A 86 -16.72 17.42 -12.78
C LYS A 86 -17.13 18.73 -12.13
N ASN A 87 -16.18 19.43 -11.52
CA ASN A 87 -16.37 20.77 -10.94
C ASN A 87 -17.55 20.87 -9.95
N LEU A 88 -17.83 19.77 -9.24
CA LEU A 88 -18.95 19.65 -8.31
C LEU A 88 -18.43 19.60 -6.88
N THR A 89 -19.15 20.24 -5.96
CA THR A 89 -18.98 19.98 -4.54
C THR A 89 -20.18 19.20 -4.00
N ALA A 90 -19.95 18.17 -3.21
CA ALA A 90 -21.01 17.44 -2.50
C ALA A 90 -20.54 17.07 -1.09
N LYS A 91 -21.31 17.47 -0.07
CA LYS A 91 -20.96 17.33 1.34
C LYS A 91 -22.17 16.97 2.21
N ARG A 92 -21.91 16.50 3.44
CA ARG A 92 -22.93 16.07 4.42
C ARG A 92 -23.85 14.94 3.92
N TYR A 93 -23.35 14.09 3.04
CA TYR A 93 -24.00 12.86 2.59
C TYR A 93 -23.43 11.62 3.31
N TYR A 94 -24.08 10.47 3.12
CA TYR A 94 -23.47 9.19 3.46
C TYR A 94 -22.26 8.92 2.54
N TYR A 95 -22.45 9.07 1.23
CA TYR A 95 -21.37 9.23 0.25
C TYR A 95 -21.66 10.42 -0.67
N ALA A 96 -20.67 11.21 -1.05
CA ALA A 96 -20.86 12.23 -2.07
C ALA A 96 -21.24 11.62 -3.43
N VAL A 97 -20.60 10.51 -3.81
CA VAL A 97 -20.92 9.76 -5.02
C VAL A 97 -21.07 8.28 -4.68
N ARG A 98 -22.18 7.68 -5.12
CA ARG A 98 -22.37 6.22 -5.11
C ARG A 98 -22.62 5.74 -6.52
N CYS A 99 -21.75 4.86 -7.00
CA CYS A 99 -21.80 4.28 -8.33
C CYS A 99 -21.89 2.75 -8.24
N GLU A 100 -22.85 2.15 -8.92
CA GLU A 100 -23.01 0.69 -8.96
C GLU A 100 -23.21 0.19 -10.40
N ASN A 101 -22.67 -0.99 -10.70
CA ASN A 101 -22.91 -1.72 -11.96
C ASN A 101 -22.66 -0.86 -13.21
N SER A 102 -21.59 -0.07 -13.19
CA SER A 102 -21.36 0.98 -14.19
C SER A 102 -19.94 0.86 -14.74
N ASN A 103 -19.70 1.27 -15.98
CA ASN A 103 -18.37 1.26 -16.59
C ASN A 103 -18.01 2.67 -17.06
N PHE A 104 -16.71 2.97 -17.08
CA PHE A 104 -16.19 4.23 -17.61
C PHE A 104 -16.73 5.49 -16.92
N LEU A 105 -17.01 5.42 -15.61
CA LEU A 105 -17.24 6.61 -14.80
C LEU A 105 -15.97 7.48 -14.77
N LYS A 106 -16.12 8.77 -15.05
CA LYS A 106 -15.07 9.78 -14.87
C LYS A 106 -15.50 10.73 -13.78
N VAL A 107 -14.67 10.90 -12.76
CA VAL A 107 -14.87 11.87 -11.69
C VAL A 107 -13.62 12.73 -11.62
N GLU A 108 -13.73 14.00 -11.99
CA GLU A 108 -12.59 14.90 -12.14
C GLU A 108 -12.80 16.25 -11.47
N SER A 109 -11.79 16.76 -10.76
CA SER A 109 -11.81 18.14 -10.21
C SER A 109 -13.02 18.43 -9.31
N CYS A 110 -13.46 17.46 -8.51
CA CYS A 110 -14.56 17.62 -7.56
C CYS A 110 -14.06 17.80 -6.12
N ASN A 111 -14.90 18.40 -5.27
CA ASN A 111 -14.69 18.42 -3.82
C ASN A 111 -15.79 17.63 -3.11
N PHE A 112 -15.41 16.46 -2.62
CA PHE A 112 -16.26 15.50 -1.92
C PHE A 112 -15.78 15.28 -0.49
N SER A 113 -15.39 16.37 0.17
CA SER A 113 -15.00 16.37 1.58
C SER A 113 -16.19 16.53 2.53
N ASP A 114 -15.97 16.28 3.81
CA ASP A 114 -16.92 16.54 4.90
C ASP A 114 -18.24 15.75 4.77
N ASN A 115 -18.14 14.48 4.36
CA ASN A 115 -19.23 13.52 4.40
C ASN A 115 -19.17 12.64 5.67
N ARG A 116 -19.94 11.56 5.71
CA ARG A 116 -20.12 10.76 6.93
C ARG A 116 -18.79 10.32 7.55
N VAL A 117 -18.68 10.52 8.86
CA VAL A 117 -17.72 9.87 9.75
C VAL A 117 -18.50 8.92 10.67
N VAL A 118 -17.94 7.75 10.97
CA VAL A 118 -18.53 6.85 11.97
C VAL A 118 -18.36 7.46 13.35
N ALA A 119 -19.45 7.60 14.10
CA ALA A 119 -19.43 8.22 15.43
C ALA A 119 -18.65 7.37 16.44
N GLY A 120 -17.77 8.01 17.22
CA GLY A 120 -16.98 7.37 18.27
C GLY A 120 -15.51 7.21 17.88
N ASN A 121 -14.63 7.87 18.62
CA ASN A 121 -13.17 7.84 18.41
C ASN A 121 -12.51 6.56 18.95
N ASN A 122 -13.28 5.48 19.15
CA ASN A 122 -12.77 4.25 19.77
C ASN A 122 -13.51 3.04 19.19
N ILE A 123 -13.32 2.83 17.89
CA ILE A 123 -13.93 1.72 17.15
C ILE A 123 -12.79 0.97 16.47
N TRP A 124 -12.76 -0.34 16.68
CA TRP A 124 -11.97 -1.25 15.87
C TRP A 124 -12.61 -1.38 14.49
N LEU A 125 -11.86 -1.12 13.42
CA LEU A 125 -12.34 -1.31 12.07
C LEU A 125 -12.19 -2.79 11.70
N ASP A 126 -13.28 -3.54 11.73
CA ASP A 126 -13.22 -4.96 11.38
C ASP A 126 -13.07 -5.13 9.85
N ILE A 127 -11.83 -5.25 9.40
CA ILE A 127 -11.47 -5.48 7.99
C ILE A 127 -11.84 -6.88 7.50
N ASN A 128 -12.00 -7.84 8.42
CA ASN A 128 -12.31 -9.23 8.11
C ASN A 128 -13.81 -9.46 7.89
N GLN A 129 -14.66 -8.55 8.38
CA GLN A 129 -16.07 -8.59 8.01
C GLN A 129 -16.19 -8.48 6.49
N ASN A 130 -16.84 -9.48 5.90
CA ASN A 130 -17.33 -9.35 4.53
C ASN A 130 -18.11 -8.03 4.46
N PRO A 131 -17.88 -7.21 3.44
CA PRO A 131 -18.62 -5.97 3.27
C PRO A 131 -20.09 -6.35 3.08
N VAL A 132 -20.83 -6.43 4.17
CA VAL A 132 -22.28 -6.42 4.12
C VAL A 132 -22.57 -5.00 3.72
N ILE A 133 -22.86 -4.78 2.44
CA ILE A 133 -23.01 -3.45 1.83
C ILE A 133 -24.12 -2.61 2.50
N ASN A 134 -24.96 -3.26 3.32
CA ASN A 134 -26.01 -2.64 4.15
C ASN A 134 -25.67 -2.57 5.65
N SER A 135 -24.51 -3.08 6.07
CA SER A 135 -23.92 -2.82 7.38
C SER A 135 -23.18 -1.49 7.30
N THR A 136 -23.82 -0.44 7.81
CA THR A 136 -23.32 0.94 7.85
C THR A 136 -22.23 1.17 8.90
N ALA A 137 -21.67 0.10 9.48
CA ALA A 137 -20.87 0.20 10.69
C ALA A 137 -19.54 0.95 10.47
N HIS A 138 -18.92 0.83 9.28
CA HIS A 138 -17.56 1.35 9.02
C HIS A 138 -17.40 2.13 7.70
N LEU A 139 -18.51 2.42 7.01
CA LEU A 139 -18.50 3.01 5.66
C LEU A 139 -19.05 4.43 5.61
N GLY A 140 -18.76 5.15 4.54
CA GLY A 140 -19.20 6.52 4.28
C GLY A 140 -18.04 7.39 3.80
N GLY A 141 -18.35 8.51 3.16
CA GLY A 141 -17.35 9.50 2.78
C GLY A 141 -17.45 9.98 1.33
N GLY A 142 -16.38 9.89 0.57
CA GLY A 142 -16.26 10.55 -0.72
C GLY A 142 -16.95 9.79 -1.85
N ILE A 143 -16.25 8.83 -2.42
CA ILE A 143 -16.70 8.06 -3.58
C ILE A 143 -16.80 6.59 -3.21
N PHE A 144 -17.94 5.98 -3.50
CA PHE A 144 -18.12 4.53 -3.44
C PHE A 144 -18.43 4.00 -4.83
N ILE A 145 -17.67 3.00 -5.28
CA ILE A 145 -17.94 2.28 -6.53
C ILE A 145 -18.05 0.79 -6.24
N LYS A 146 -19.14 0.18 -6.71
CA LYS A 146 -19.34 -1.27 -6.66
C LYS A 146 -19.61 -1.85 -8.04
N GLY A 147 -18.69 -2.68 -8.50
CA GLY A 147 -18.80 -3.36 -9.78
C GLY A 147 -18.57 -2.42 -10.94
N GLY A 148 -17.69 -2.81 -11.85
CA GLY A 148 -17.40 -2.02 -13.04
C GLY A 148 -15.94 -2.08 -13.44
N TRP A 149 -15.64 -1.42 -14.56
CA TRP A 149 -14.28 -1.26 -15.03
C TRP A 149 -14.06 0.02 -15.83
N GLY A 150 -12.79 0.36 -16.04
CA GLY A 150 -12.39 1.49 -16.87
C GLY A 150 -12.71 2.86 -16.26
N HIS A 151 -12.89 2.93 -14.94
CA HIS A 151 -13.17 4.19 -14.26
C HIS A 151 -11.92 5.08 -14.21
N ALA A 152 -12.13 6.40 -14.19
CA ALA A 152 -11.09 7.38 -13.96
C ALA A 152 -11.52 8.33 -12.82
N ILE A 153 -10.86 8.22 -11.66
CA ILE A 153 -11.09 9.08 -10.50
C ILE A 153 -9.85 9.94 -10.33
N THR A 154 -9.93 11.20 -10.74
CA THR A 154 -8.75 12.07 -10.86
C THR A 154 -8.92 13.45 -10.26
N ASN A 155 -7.87 14.01 -9.64
CA ASN A 155 -7.85 15.41 -9.22
C ASN A 155 -9.01 15.81 -8.27
N ASN A 156 -9.45 14.89 -7.40
CA ASN A 156 -10.55 15.16 -6.45
C ASN A 156 -10.02 15.42 -5.04
N ILE A 157 -10.77 16.17 -4.24
CA ILE A 157 -10.52 16.41 -2.81
C ILE A 157 -11.58 15.67 -1.99
N LEU A 158 -11.19 14.71 -1.15
CA LEU A 158 -12.06 13.76 -0.45
C LEU A 158 -11.68 13.63 1.04
N ARG A 159 -11.68 14.73 1.78
CA ARG A 159 -11.08 14.81 3.12
C ARG A 159 -12.11 14.81 4.26
N ASN A 160 -11.63 14.62 5.49
CA ASN A 160 -12.39 14.78 6.74
C ASN A 160 -13.65 13.92 6.82
N GLN A 161 -13.53 12.64 6.53
CA GLN A 161 -14.65 11.71 6.43
C GLN A 161 -14.23 10.30 6.82
N GLN A 162 -15.15 9.34 6.80
CA GLN A 162 -14.80 7.95 7.11
C GLN A 162 -13.81 7.41 6.07
N ASN A 163 -14.19 7.34 4.80
CA ASN A 163 -13.33 6.88 3.71
C ASN A 163 -13.27 7.87 2.54
N GLY A 164 -12.13 7.96 1.87
CA GLY A 164 -11.99 8.81 0.69
C GLY A 164 -12.62 8.16 -0.55
N ILE A 165 -12.04 7.04 -0.99
CA ILE A 165 -12.48 6.28 -2.17
C ILE A 165 -12.59 4.81 -1.79
N ASP A 166 -13.78 4.25 -1.94
CA ASP A 166 -14.08 2.83 -1.75
C ASP A 166 -14.35 2.13 -3.09
N LEU A 167 -13.59 1.09 -3.39
CA LEU A 167 -13.68 0.31 -4.62
C LEU A 167 -13.96 -1.17 -4.30
N TYR A 168 -15.14 -1.64 -4.70
CA TYR A 168 -15.55 -3.03 -4.53
C TYR A 168 -15.81 -3.66 -5.88
N TYR A 169 -15.13 -4.75 -6.23
CA TYR A 169 -15.30 -5.42 -7.54
C TYR A 169 -14.99 -4.50 -8.74
N VAL A 170 -14.01 -3.61 -8.59
CA VAL A 170 -13.63 -2.62 -9.60
C VAL A 170 -12.33 -3.04 -10.27
N ASN A 171 -12.32 -3.06 -11.60
CA ASN A 171 -11.15 -3.51 -12.34
C ASN A 171 -10.68 -2.50 -13.40
N TYR A 172 -9.43 -2.60 -13.84
CA TYR A 172 -8.90 -1.84 -14.98
C TYR A 172 -9.15 -0.33 -14.88
N SER A 173 -9.08 0.23 -13.67
CA SER A 173 -9.43 1.63 -13.40
C SER A 173 -8.21 2.45 -12.95
N PHE A 174 -8.30 3.76 -13.17
CA PHE A 174 -7.25 4.73 -12.90
C PHE A 174 -7.67 5.67 -11.76
N ILE A 175 -6.95 5.60 -10.64
CA ILE A 175 -7.20 6.39 -9.44
C ILE A 175 -5.96 7.25 -9.21
N ALA A 176 -6.05 8.54 -9.54
CA ALA A 176 -4.86 9.36 -9.63
C ALA A 176 -5.01 10.79 -9.14
N GLU A 177 -3.94 11.36 -8.57
CA GLU A 177 -3.88 12.79 -8.25
C GLU A 177 -5.01 13.26 -7.31
N ASN A 178 -5.58 12.35 -6.51
CA ASN A 178 -6.61 12.68 -5.53
C ASN A 178 -5.98 13.04 -4.18
N ASP A 179 -6.59 13.96 -3.46
CA ASP A 179 -6.32 14.20 -2.04
C ASP A 179 -7.42 13.53 -1.20
N ALA A 180 -7.12 12.32 -0.70
CA ALA A 180 -7.99 11.52 0.17
C ALA A 180 -7.47 11.51 1.63
N SER A 181 -6.86 12.63 2.05
CA SER A 181 -6.19 12.73 3.35
C SER A 181 -7.16 12.98 4.51
N TYR A 182 -6.74 12.70 5.74
CA TYR A 182 -7.48 12.93 6.99
C TYR A 182 -8.80 12.17 7.01
N CYS A 183 -8.76 10.91 6.56
CA CYS A 183 -9.87 9.98 6.64
C CYS A 183 -9.73 9.13 7.92
N TYR A 184 -10.84 8.93 8.64
CA TYR A 184 -10.89 8.23 9.93
C TYR A 184 -10.96 6.69 9.80
N GLY A 185 -11.16 6.21 8.58
CA GLY A 185 -11.05 4.82 8.19
C GLY A 185 -9.93 4.67 7.17
N TRP A 186 -10.30 4.63 5.89
CA TRP A 186 -9.37 4.37 4.80
C TRP A 186 -9.39 5.49 3.79
N GLY A 187 -8.22 6.03 3.45
CA GLY A 187 -8.14 7.06 2.41
C GLY A 187 -8.54 6.48 1.05
N ILE A 188 -7.93 5.37 0.65
CA ILE A 188 -8.34 4.58 -0.52
C ILE A 188 -8.46 3.12 -0.10
N HIS A 189 -9.59 2.51 -0.42
CA HIS A 189 -9.90 1.12 -0.08
C HIS A 189 -10.25 0.32 -1.32
N LEU A 190 -9.56 -0.80 -1.52
CA LEU A 190 -9.82 -1.75 -2.59
C LEU A 190 -10.23 -3.10 -1.99
N ASP A 191 -11.31 -3.65 -2.51
CA ASP A 191 -11.76 -4.99 -2.20
C ASP A 191 -12.16 -5.73 -3.48
N ASN A 192 -11.61 -6.93 -3.70
CA ASN A 192 -11.88 -7.75 -4.88
C ASN A 192 -11.71 -6.98 -6.20
N SER A 193 -10.69 -6.13 -6.23
CA SER A 193 -10.49 -5.10 -7.25
C SER A 193 -9.09 -5.24 -7.85
N SER A 194 -9.01 -5.59 -9.12
CA SER A 194 -7.78 -6.01 -9.80
C SER A 194 -7.43 -5.15 -11.02
N TYR A 195 -6.17 -5.17 -11.43
CA TYR A 195 -5.68 -4.45 -12.62
C TYR A 195 -5.88 -2.93 -12.56
N ASN A 196 -6.01 -2.35 -11.36
CA ASN A 196 -6.14 -0.92 -11.18
C ASN A 196 -4.77 -0.25 -11.06
N THR A 197 -4.70 1.02 -11.46
CA THR A 197 -3.54 1.88 -11.21
C THR A 197 -3.92 2.95 -10.20
N VAL A 198 -3.21 2.97 -9.08
CA VAL A 198 -3.37 3.94 -7.98
C VAL A 198 -2.10 4.77 -7.88
N HIS A 199 -2.16 6.02 -8.31
CA HIS A 199 -0.99 6.78 -8.71
C HIS A 199 -1.01 8.24 -8.23
N HIS A 200 0.07 8.74 -7.63
CA HIS A 200 0.19 10.14 -7.18
C HIS A 200 -0.99 10.64 -6.32
N ASN A 201 -1.59 9.78 -5.51
CA ASN A 201 -2.60 10.22 -4.56
C ASN A 201 -1.91 10.73 -3.29
N ARG A 202 -2.45 11.80 -2.74
CA ARG A 202 -2.09 12.31 -1.41
C ARG A 202 -3.10 11.74 -0.42
N VAL A 203 -2.63 10.83 0.42
CA VAL A 203 -3.45 10.05 1.34
C VAL A 203 -2.82 10.12 2.73
N LEU A 204 -2.65 11.35 3.23
CA LEU A 204 -2.02 11.55 4.54
C LEU A 204 -3.02 11.26 5.65
N ARG A 205 -2.54 10.78 6.80
CA ARG A 205 -3.40 10.68 8.01
C ARG A 205 -4.68 9.88 7.74
N GLY A 206 -4.53 8.72 7.07
CA GLY A 206 -5.55 7.67 7.07
C GLY A 206 -5.46 6.92 8.40
N ASP A 207 -5.86 7.60 9.48
CA ASP A 207 -5.65 7.15 10.85
C ASP A 207 -6.83 7.49 11.75
N ARG A 208 -6.87 6.85 12.93
CA ARG A 208 -7.79 7.19 14.00
C ARG A 208 -7.15 6.96 15.35
N SER A 209 -7.57 7.73 16.34
CA SER A 209 -7.33 7.40 17.74
C SER A 209 -8.18 6.20 18.16
N CYS A 210 -7.68 5.35 19.07
CA CYS A 210 -8.38 4.14 19.50
C CYS A 210 -7.77 3.47 20.75
N THR A 211 -8.55 3.34 21.84
CA THR A 211 -8.09 2.80 23.15
C THR A 211 -7.89 1.30 23.20
N TYR A 212 -8.40 0.58 22.21
CA TYR A 212 -8.12 -0.85 22.08
C TYR A 212 -6.67 -1.10 21.65
N ASP A 213 -6.04 -0.08 21.05
CA ASP A 213 -4.68 -0.16 20.55
C ASP A 213 -3.68 0.56 21.47
N SER A 214 -3.42 -0.06 22.63
CA SER A 214 -2.39 0.44 23.55
C SER A 214 -0.96 0.24 23.03
N ALA A 215 -0.76 -0.49 21.92
CA ALA A 215 0.55 -0.89 21.44
C ALA A 215 1.35 0.26 20.79
N GLY A 216 0.69 1.39 20.48
CA GLY A 216 1.33 2.51 19.83
C GLY A 216 1.79 3.65 20.74
N GLY A 217 1.54 3.64 22.05
CA GLY A 217 1.66 4.81 22.97
C GLY A 217 2.60 5.95 22.53
N GLN A 218 3.92 5.74 22.56
CA GLN A 218 4.90 6.78 22.16
C GLN A 218 4.90 7.08 20.64
N ARG A 219 4.69 6.07 19.79
CA ARG A 219 4.63 6.23 18.32
C ARG A 219 3.37 6.96 17.86
N CYS A 220 2.24 6.78 18.54
CA CYS A 220 1.04 7.58 18.35
C CYS A 220 1.35 9.06 18.56
N GLY A 221 2.05 9.39 19.65
CA GLY A 221 2.49 10.76 19.93
C GLY A 221 3.39 11.34 18.84
N ASN A 222 4.37 10.58 18.36
CA ASN A 222 5.26 11.00 17.27
C ASN A 222 4.52 11.20 15.94
N SER A 223 3.43 10.46 15.73
CA SER A 223 2.56 10.59 14.55
C SER A 223 1.55 11.75 14.68
N GLY A 224 1.54 12.46 15.81
CA GLY A 224 0.66 13.59 16.10
C GLY A 224 -0.72 13.21 16.64
N LEU A 225 -0.89 11.96 17.09
CA LEU A 225 -2.10 11.46 17.73
C LEU A 225 -1.94 11.43 19.26
N ASP A 226 -3.06 11.36 19.99
CA ASP A 226 -3.03 11.31 21.45
C ASP A 226 -2.39 9.99 21.94
N PRO A 227 -1.20 10.04 22.56
CA PRO A 227 -0.50 8.84 23.03
C PRO A 227 -1.22 8.16 24.22
N SER A 228 -2.15 8.84 24.89
CA SER A 228 -2.92 8.30 26.02
C SER A 228 -4.11 7.44 25.59
N VAL A 229 -4.50 7.55 24.31
CA VAL A 229 -5.68 6.90 23.74
C VAL A 229 -5.30 5.78 22.79
N GLY A 230 -4.07 5.67 22.27
CA GLY A 230 -3.73 4.69 21.24
C GLY A 230 -4.18 5.12 19.83
N CYS A 231 -3.74 4.42 18.79
CA CYS A 231 -3.93 4.82 17.40
C CYS A 231 -3.94 3.65 16.41
N GLY A 232 -4.43 3.88 15.18
CA GLY A 232 -4.45 2.88 14.12
C GLY A 232 -5.79 2.15 14.03
N CYS A 233 -6.06 1.14 14.87
CA CYS A 233 -7.31 0.35 14.85
C CYS A 233 -7.75 -0.08 13.43
N ASP A 234 -6.83 -0.67 12.68
CA ASP A 234 -6.95 -1.10 11.29
C ASP A 234 -7.32 0.02 10.28
N ALA A 235 -7.16 1.29 10.68
CA ALA A 235 -7.16 2.40 9.74
C ALA A 235 -5.84 2.43 8.96
N ALA A 236 -5.92 2.80 7.69
CA ALA A 236 -4.77 2.86 6.81
C ALA A 236 -4.95 3.97 5.76
N SER A 237 -3.85 4.49 5.26
CA SER A 237 -3.90 5.39 4.10
C SER A 237 -4.45 4.64 2.89
N ILE A 238 -3.85 3.48 2.57
CA ILE A 238 -4.42 2.54 1.60
C ILE A 238 -4.71 1.20 2.28
N LEU A 239 -5.95 0.72 2.13
CA LEU A 239 -6.35 -0.64 2.49
C LEU A 239 -6.65 -1.44 1.23
N MET A 240 -6.12 -2.65 1.12
CA MET A 240 -6.40 -3.57 0.03
C MET A 240 -6.68 -4.97 0.56
N LEU A 241 -7.83 -5.53 0.18
CA LEU A 241 -8.37 -6.76 0.74
C LEU A 241 -8.89 -7.68 -0.37
N ARG A 242 -8.84 -9.00 -0.16
CA ARG A 242 -9.53 -10.04 -0.94
C ARG A 242 -9.28 -9.98 -2.45
N ASN A 243 -8.53 -10.92 -3.02
CA ASN A 243 -8.49 -11.13 -4.48
C ASN A 243 -8.16 -9.86 -5.30
N CYS A 244 -7.36 -8.94 -4.73
CA CYS A 244 -6.89 -7.75 -5.43
C CYS A 244 -5.57 -8.08 -6.13
N HIS A 245 -5.62 -8.39 -7.42
CA HIS A 245 -4.47 -8.84 -8.19
C HIS A 245 -4.01 -7.80 -9.21
N HIS A 246 -2.73 -7.86 -9.57
CA HIS A 246 -2.18 -7.10 -10.71
C HIS A 246 -2.42 -5.58 -10.64
N ASN A 247 -2.57 -5.03 -9.44
CA ASN A 247 -2.67 -3.59 -9.23
C ASN A 247 -1.28 -2.95 -9.18
N VAL A 248 -1.23 -1.69 -9.59
CA VAL A 248 -0.02 -0.86 -9.61
C VAL A 248 -0.22 0.33 -8.68
N PHE A 249 0.55 0.40 -7.60
CA PHE A 249 0.54 1.49 -6.63
C PHE A 249 1.83 2.28 -6.75
N THR A 250 1.77 3.49 -7.32
CA THR A 250 2.98 4.27 -7.57
C THR A 250 2.92 5.71 -7.09
N SER A 251 4.00 6.17 -6.46
CA SER A 251 4.19 7.60 -6.11
C SER A 251 3.08 8.16 -5.21
N ASN A 252 2.44 7.33 -4.39
CA ASN A 252 1.44 7.80 -3.43
C ASN A 252 2.13 8.28 -2.15
N ASP A 253 1.60 9.37 -1.59
CA ASP A 253 2.04 9.94 -0.31
C ASP A 253 1.11 9.42 0.79
N LEU A 254 1.57 8.43 1.56
CA LEU A 254 0.79 7.63 2.50
C LEU A 254 1.14 7.94 3.96
N ARG A 255 1.96 8.97 4.18
CA ARG A 255 2.58 9.24 5.47
C ARG A 255 1.58 9.46 6.58
N TRP A 256 1.97 9.03 7.77
CA TRP A 256 1.21 9.15 9.00
C TRP A 256 -0.19 8.52 8.95
N GLY A 257 -0.44 7.56 8.06
CA GLY A 257 -1.60 6.66 8.21
C GLY A 257 -1.38 5.70 9.37
N GLY A 258 -2.45 5.09 9.90
CA GLY A 258 -2.33 4.04 10.93
C GLY A 258 -1.33 2.98 10.49
N ASP A 259 -1.66 2.34 9.37
CA ASP A 259 -0.67 1.84 8.40
C ASP A 259 -0.59 2.77 7.18
N GLY A 260 0.58 2.85 6.56
CA GLY A 260 0.73 3.53 5.27
C GLY A 260 0.03 2.73 4.16
N PHE A 261 0.35 1.45 4.08
CA PHE A 261 -0.31 0.51 3.19
C PHE A 261 -0.63 -0.77 3.95
N PHE A 262 -1.89 -1.19 3.93
CA PHE A 262 -2.34 -2.42 4.58
C PHE A 262 -2.97 -3.37 3.56
N SER A 263 -2.37 -4.53 3.40
CA SER A 263 -2.97 -5.70 2.79
C SER A 263 -2.77 -6.93 3.67
N GLY A 264 -3.83 -7.45 4.26
CA GLY A 264 -3.75 -8.67 5.06
C GLY A 264 -5.12 -9.30 5.28
N ILE A 265 -5.26 -10.56 4.89
CA ILE A 265 -6.39 -11.42 5.27
C ILE A 265 -5.79 -12.78 5.59
N GLY A 266 -6.12 -13.33 6.75
CA GLY A 266 -5.59 -14.60 7.25
C GLY A 266 -6.11 -15.84 6.51
N SER A 267 -6.36 -15.77 5.20
CA SER A 267 -6.86 -16.88 4.39
C SER A 267 -6.15 -16.98 3.04
N GLN A 268 -5.70 -18.20 2.70
CA GLN A 268 -5.14 -18.50 1.38
C GLN A 268 -6.14 -18.40 0.22
N SER A 269 -7.45 -18.43 0.50
CA SER A 269 -8.46 -18.38 -0.56
C SER A 269 -8.75 -16.96 -1.05
N GLU A 270 -8.17 -15.94 -0.44
CA GLU A 270 -8.51 -14.53 -0.65
C GLU A 270 -7.27 -13.63 -0.81
N MET A 271 -6.14 -14.21 -1.20
CA MET A 271 -4.86 -13.50 -1.35
C MET A 271 -4.92 -12.37 -2.38
N SER A 272 -4.05 -11.37 -2.22
CA SER A 272 -3.89 -10.25 -3.15
C SER A 272 -2.49 -10.28 -3.77
N ASN A 273 -2.34 -11.09 -4.82
CA ASN A 273 -1.06 -11.44 -5.45
C ASN A 273 -0.71 -10.57 -6.68
N TYR A 274 0.55 -10.63 -7.12
CA TYR A 274 1.02 -9.99 -8.35
C TYR A 274 0.92 -8.47 -8.38
N ASN A 275 0.97 -7.81 -7.21
CA ASN A 275 0.87 -6.35 -7.13
C ASN A 275 2.26 -5.71 -7.16
N TYR A 276 2.31 -4.50 -7.73
CA TYR A 276 3.52 -3.69 -7.83
C TYR A 276 3.38 -2.41 -7.02
N LEU A 277 4.23 -2.24 -6.01
CA LEU A 277 4.23 -1.10 -5.10
C LEU A 277 5.56 -0.38 -5.23
N ALA A 278 5.57 0.80 -5.86
CA ALA A 278 6.81 1.53 -6.06
C ALA A 278 6.75 3.03 -5.81
N LYS A 279 7.84 3.57 -5.25
CA LYS A 279 8.02 5.01 -4.99
C LYS A 279 6.94 5.61 -4.08
N ASN A 280 6.27 4.79 -3.28
CA ASN A 280 5.32 5.27 -2.29
C ASN A 280 6.09 5.69 -1.02
N ASP A 281 5.55 6.66 -0.28
CA ASP A 281 6.09 7.08 1.01
C ASP A 281 5.11 6.70 2.12
N GLY A 282 5.40 5.61 2.83
CA GLY A 282 4.62 5.10 3.95
C GLY A 282 5.14 5.56 5.32
N SER A 283 6.01 6.57 5.36
CA SER A 283 6.74 6.92 6.58
C SER A 283 5.85 7.47 7.70
N HIS A 284 6.36 7.40 8.93
CA HIS A 284 5.74 7.95 10.14
C HIS A 284 4.40 7.30 10.51
N SER A 285 4.17 6.05 10.08
CA SER A 285 3.01 5.28 10.52
C SER A 285 3.26 4.78 11.95
N PRO A 286 2.33 4.99 12.89
CA PRO A 286 2.52 4.49 14.24
C PRO A 286 2.60 2.96 14.30
N HIS A 287 1.98 2.28 13.32
CA HIS A 287 2.18 0.86 13.05
C HIS A 287 3.14 0.68 11.87
N ASN A 288 2.66 0.22 10.72
CA ASN A 288 3.51 -0.27 9.66
C ASN A 288 3.52 0.72 8.50
N ALA A 289 4.70 1.06 7.99
CA ALA A 289 4.75 1.80 6.73
C ALA A 289 4.12 0.96 5.61
N PHE A 290 4.46 -0.33 5.57
CA PHE A 290 3.84 -1.32 4.70
C PHE A 290 3.57 -2.61 5.48
N GLU A 291 2.29 -2.97 5.59
CA GLU A 291 1.82 -4.27 6.00
C GLU A 291 1.29 -5.02 4.77
N TYR A 292 1.89 -6.17 4.46
CA TYR A 292 1.52 -6.97 3.31
C TYR A 292 1.73 -8.46 3.56
N THR A 293 0.66 -9.15 3.96
CA THR A 293 0.76 -10.52 4.50
C THR A 293 0.00 -11.56 3.66
N PHE A 294 0.39 -12.83 3.80
CA PHE A 294 -0.26 -13.99 3.19
C PHE A 294 -0.39 -13.93 1.66
N CYS A 295 0.56 -13.32 0.97
CA CYS A 295 0.51 -13.11 -0.49
C CYS A 295 1.79 -13.53 -1.19
N HIS A 296 1.80 -13.47 -2.52
CA HIS A 296 2.97 -13.79 -3.32
C HIS A 296 3.11 -12.98 -4.60
N ASP A 297 4.29 -13.08 -5.21
CA ASP A 297 4.68 -12.36 -6.42
C ASP A 297 4.50 -10.83 -6.27
N ILE A 298 4.83 -10.30 -5.10
CA ILE A 298 4.75 -8.86 -4.83
C ILE A 298 6.10 -8.21 -5.11
N LEU A 299 6.08 -7.05 -5.77
CA LEU A 299 7.28 -6.25 -5.98
C LEU A 299 7.18 -4.92 -5.24
N PHE A 300 7.99 -4.76 -4.19
CA PHE A 300 8.20 -3.50 -3.47
C PHE A 300 9.49 -2.84 -3.96
N GLU A 301 9.37 -1.68 -4.60
CA GLU A 301 10.50 -1.05 -5.27
C GLU A 301 10.62 0.45 -5.01
N ASP A 302 11.80 0.93 -4.63
CA ASP A 302 12.09 2.36 -4.49
C ASP A 302 11.13 3.10 -3.52
N ASN A 303 10.50 2.41 -2.55
CA ASN A 303 9.63 3.02 -1.54
C ASN A 303 10.42 3.63 -0.37
N ILE A 304 9.77 4.52 0.37
CA ILE A 304 10.27 5.10 1.62
C ILE A 304 9.41 4.58 2.77
N ALA A 305 10.05 3.96 3.75
CA ALA A 305 9.40 3.29 4.88
C ALA A 305 10.15 3.63 6.19
N ASN A 306 10.14 4.91 6.55
CA ASN A 306 10.91 5.42 7.68
C ASN A 306 10.03 5.73 8.90
N ASP A 307 10.64 5.74 10.08
CA ASP A 307 10.07 6.27 11.32
C ASP A 307 8.76 5.58 11.76
N SER A 308 8.57 4.31 11.41
CA SER A 308 7.38 3.50 11.73
C SER A 308 7.72 2.39 12.73
N ASN A 309 6.73 1.63 13.23
CA ASN A 309 7.00 0.40 14.00
C ASN A 309 7.78 -0.59 13.11
N TYR A 310 7.16 -0.99 12.01
CA TYR A 310 7.82 -1.75 10.95
C TYR A 310 7.93 -0.88 9.70
N GLY A 311 9.10 -0.89 9.06
CA GLY A 311 9.21 -0.42 7.69
C GLY A 311 8.38 -1.34 6.77
N PHE A 312 8.61 -2.64 6.91
CA PHE A 312 7.85 -3.67 6.21
C PHE A 312 7.49 -4.81 7.17
N TRP A 313 6.19 -5.06 7.35
CA TRP A 313 5.63 -6.26 7.98
C TRP A 313 5.07 -7.17 6.88
N LEU A 314 5.77 -8.28 6.61
CA LEU A 314 5.54 -9.12 5.43
C LEU A 314 5.32 -10.60 5.80
N GLY A 315 4.59 -10.84 6.88
CA GLY A 315 4.28 -12.20 7.34
C GLY A 315 3.65 -13.07 6.25
N TYR A 316 4.12 -14.30 6.14
CA TYR A 316 3.71 -15.33 5.19
C TYR A 316 3.86 -14.95 3.71
N LEU A 317 4.62 -13.89 3.40
CA LEU A 317 4.95 -13.52 2.02
C LEU A 317 5.82 -14.59 1.35
N TYR A 318 5.62 -14.84 0.06
CA TYR A 318 6.50 -15.73 -0.68
C TYR A 318 6.71 -15.34 -2.14
N ASP A 319 7.78 -15.85 -2.74
CA ASP A 319 8.14 -15.58 -4.15
C ASP A 319 8.10 -14.07 -4.49
N SER A 320 8.44 -13.21 -3.53
CA SER A 320 8.29 -11.75 -3.65
C SER A 320 9.63 -11.02 -3.57
N THR A 321 9.67 -9.75 -3.96
CA THR A 321 10.90 -8.96 -4.02
C THR A 321 10.74 -7.64 -3.29
N VAL A 322 11.65 -7.36 -2.35
CA VAL A 322 11.81 -6.07 -1.67
C VAL A 322 13.14 -5.48 -2.14
N ARG A 323 13.08 -4.45 -3.01
CA ARG A 323 14.31 -3.87 -3.58
C ARG A 323 14.39 -2.36 -3.60
N ARG A 324 15.60 -1.85 -3.38
CA ARG A 324 15.94 -0.41 -3.48
C ARG A 324 15.08 0.51 -2.62
N ASN A 325 14.51 0.00 -1.54
CA ASN A 325 13.72 0.80 -0.60
C ASN A 325 14.65 1.52 0.39
N VAL A 326 14.20 2.67 0.89
CA VAL A 326 14.83 3.40 2.01
C VAL A 326 14.04 3.09 3.28
N ILE A 327 14.70 2.47 4.25
CA ILE A 327 14.07 1.89 5.44
C ILE A 327 14.88 2.31 6.66
N SER A 328 14.41 3.34 7.37
CA SER A 328 15.20 3.97 8.43
C SER A 328 14.44 4.29 9.69
N ALA A 329 15.11 4.14 10.84
CA ALA A 329 14.59 4.54 12.15
C ALA A 329 13.24 3.89 12.57
N ASN A 330 13.00 2.67 12.09
CA ASN A 330 11.90 1.83 12.54
C ASN A 330 12.31 0.97 13.74
N ASP A 331 11.37 0.36 14.47
CA ASP A 331 11.72 -0.70 15.45
C ASP A 331 12.27 -1.94 14.74
N TYR A 332 11.70 -2.24 13.58
CA TYR A 332 12.10 -3.30 12.68
C TYR A 332 12.11 -2.77 11.24
N GLY A 333 13.21 -2.98 10.51
CA GLY A 333 13.30 -2.57 9.11
C GLY A 333 12.38 -3.42 8.23
N ILE A 334 12.78 -4.67 7.98
CA ILE A 334 11.99 -5.68 7.26
C ILE A 334 11.77 -6.87 8.18
N ALA A 335 10.52 -7.24 8.42
CA ALA A 335 10.14 -8.40 9.21
C ALA A 335 9.32 -9.38 8.36
N ILE A 336 9.82 -10.61 8.24
CA ILE A 336 9.15 -11.70 7.51
C ILE A 336 9.00 -12.90 8.43
N GLU A 337 7.78 -13.10 8.89
CA GLU A 337 7.33 -14.30 9.57
C GLU A 337 6.98 -15.35 8.53
N HIS A 338 7.40 -16.61 8.68
CA HIS A 338 6.90 -17.73 7.86
C HIS A 338 7.06 -17.60 6.32
N GLY A 339 7.81 -16.61 5.82
CA GLY A 339 7.92 -16.34 4.38
C GLY A 339 8.91 -17.25 3.66
N ARG A 340 8.85 -17.31 2.32
CA ARG A 340 9.75 -18.20 1.58
C ARG A 340 10.11 -17.70 0.19
N ARG A 341 11.35 -17.94 -0.22
CA ARG A 341 11.86 -17.62 -1.57
C ARG A 341 11.74 -16.13 -1.93
N ASP A 342 11.74 -15.27 -0.92
CA ASP A 342 11.76 -13.83 -1.15
C ASP A 342 13.16 -13.33 -1.47
N ILE A 343 13.23 -12.28 -2.30
CA ILE A 343 14.47 -11.59 -2.65
C ILE A 343 14.47 -10.23 -1.95
N ILE A 344 15.43 -10.02 -1.05
CA ILE A 344 15.66 -8.74 -0.38
C ILE A 344 16.96 -8.18 -0.95
N GLU A 345 16.86 -7.17 -1.83
CA GLU A 345 18.04 -6.70 -2.56
C GLU A 345 18.21 -5.18 -2.67
N SER A 346 19.45 -4.71 -2.61
CA SER A 346 19.79 -3.30 -2.88
C SER A 346 19.06 -2.28 -1.99
N ASN A 347 18.55 -2.66 -0.82
CA ASN A 347 17.87 -1.75 0.10
C ASN A 347 18.87 -0.96 0.94
N LEU A 348 18.49 0.26 1.31
CA LEU A 348 19.18 1.06 2.32
C LEU A 348 18.43 0.94 3.65
N ILE A 349 18.99 0.16 4.58
CA ILE A 349 18.37 -0.19 5.85
C ILE A 349 19.22 0.40 6.99
N THR A 350 18.78 1.52 7.56
CA THR A 350 19.61 2.30 8.49
C THR A 350 18.94 2.59 9.82
N TYR A 351 19.68 2.50 10.92
CA TYR A 351 19.19 2.92 12.25
C TYR A 351 17.92 2.20 12.74
N ASN A 352 17.63 1.02 12.21
CA ASN A 352 16.61 0.13 12.76
C ASN A 352 17.28 -0.79 13.80
N PRO A 353 16.79 -0.92 15.04
CA PRO A 353 17.33 -1.87 16.01
C PRO A 353 17.52 -3.27 15.42
N TYR A 354 16.53 -3.72 14.64
CA TYR A 354 16.63 -4.91 13.80
C TYR A 354 16.51 -4.51 12.33
N GLY A 355 17.55 -4.77 11.52
CA GLY A 355 17.54 -4.44 10.10
C GLY A 355 16.59 -5.34 9.31
N ILE A 356 16.94 -6.62 9.21
CA ILE A 356 16.11 -7.67 8.63
C ILE A 356 15.87 -8.73 9.70
N ARG A 357 14.62 -9.14 9.89
CA ARG A 357 14.23 -10.17 10.84
C ARG A 357 13.39 -11.25 10.15
N LEU A 358 13.85 -12.49 10.23
CA LEU A 358 13.20 -13.68 9.68
C LEU A 358 12.94 -14.68 10.81
N TRP A 359 11.78 -15.31 10.82
CA TRP A 359 11.48 -16.35 11.82
C TRP A 359 10.35 -17.29 11.39
N THR A 360 10.28 -18.39 12.12
CA THR A 360 9.17 -19.34 12.17
C THR A 360 8.73 -19.44 13.63
N ASP A 361 7.43 -19.54 13.89
CA ASP A 361 6.89 -19.90 15.21
C ASP A 361 5.67 -20.84 15.11
N ASN A 362 5.15 -21.30 16.25
CA ASN A 362 3.97 -22.15 16.31
C ASN A 362 2.70 -21.30 16.38
N ASP A 363 2.40 -20.54 15.32
CA ASP A 363 1.09 -19.94 15.17
C ASP A 363 0.01 -21.01 14.90
N SER A 364 -1.12 -20.88 15.57
CA SER A 364 -2.38 -21.58 15.29
C SER A 364 -2.87 -21.44 13.84
N PHE A 365 -2.50 -20.36 13.12
CA PHE A 365 -2.80 -20.19 11.69
C PHE A 365 -2.08 -21.22 10.79
N ASN A 366 -1.01 -21.85 11.27
CA ASN A 366 -0.25 -22.86 10.53
C ASN A 366 -1.09 -24.08 10.12
N LEU A 367 -2.24 -24.32 10.77
CA LEU A 367 -3.13 -25.45 10.47
C LEU A 367 -3.88 -25.32 9.13
N GLN A 368 -3.89 -24.14 8.52
CA GLN A 368 -4.61 -23.86 7.27
C GLN A 368 -3.69 -23.76 6.05
N LEU A 369 -2.37 -23.79 6.25
CA LEU A 369 -1.38 -23.68 5.19
C LEU A 369 -0.90 -25.07 4.76
N PRO A 370 -0.52 -25.28 3.48
CA PRO A 370 0.24 -26.45 3.07
C PRO A 370 1.47 -26.64 3.98
N PRO A 371 1.88 -27.88 4.32
CA PRO A 371 2.99 -28.11 5.24
C PRO A 371 4.32 -27.44 4.85
N ASP A 372 4.54 -27.23 3.55
CA ASP A 372 5.73 -26.58 3.01
C ASP A 372 5.69 -25.04 3.05
N ALA A 373 4.54 -24.48 3.43
CA ALA A 373 4.29 -23.06 3.65
C ALA A 373 4.42 -22.63 5.12
N ILE A 374 4.74 -23.56 6.03
CA ILE A 374 4.91 -23.31 7.46
C ILE A 374 6.29 -22.76 7.78
N TYR A 375 7.35 -23.05 7.03
CA TYR A 375 8.70 -22.68 7.47
C TYR A 375 9.23 -21.47 6.72
N SER A 376 9.83 -20.53 7.45
CA SER A 376 10.64 -19.48 6.83
C SER A 376 11.86 -20.09 6.13
N ARG A 377 12.05 -19.86 4.83
CA ARG A 377 13.14 -20.52 4.09
C ARG A 377 13.49 -19.94 2.73
N ASP A 378 14.67 -20.30 2.25
CA ASP A 378 15.10 -20.15 0.86
C ASP A 378 15.13 -18.68 0.38
N HIS A 379 15.27 -17.71 1.29
CA HIS A 379 15.37 -16.30 0.93
C HIS A 379 16.74 -15.96 0.30
N ILE A 380 16.76 -14.98 -0.60
CA ILE A 380 18.01 -14.40 -1.13
C ILE A 380 18.15 -12.98 -0.59
N ILE A 381 19.22 -12.72 0.16
CA ILE A 381 19.52 -11.41 0.74
C ILE A 381 20.83 -10.92 0.16
N ARG A 382 20.78 -9.87 -0.67
CA ARG A 382 21.98 -9.42 -1.38
C ARG A 382 22.05 -7.93 -1.67
N ASP A 383 23.26 -7.41 -1.85
CA ASP A 383 23.48 -6.03 -2.29
C ASP A 383 22.88 -4.97 -1.34
N ASN A 384 22.45 -5.31 -0.11
CA ASN A 384 21.86 -4.37 0.84
C ASN A 384 22.91 -3.62 1.66
N ILE A 385 22.62 -2.38 2.04
CA ILE A 385 23.38 -1.62 3.04
C ILE A 385 22.59 -1.62 4.34
N ILE A 386 23.11 -2.29 5.37
CA ILE A 386 22.42 -2.52 6.65
C ILE A 386 23.32 -2.00 7.78
N THR A 387 23.03 -0.80 8.27
CA THR A 387 23.97 -0.08 9.16
C THR A 387 23.30 0.69 10.29
N GLY A 388 24.04 0.89 11.39
CA GLY A 388 23.62 1.74 12.50
C GLY A 388 22.50 1.15 13.35
N GLY A 389 22.12 -0.11 13.13
CA GLY A 389 21.19 -0.83 13.97
C GLY A 389 21.78 -1.14 15.35
N THR A 390 20.97 -0.95 16.39
CA THR A 390 21.40 -1.09 17.79
C THR A 390 21.34 -2.52 18.32
N ALA A 391 20.63 -3.44 17.63
CA ALA A 391 20.63 -4.87 17.93
C ALA A 391 21.29 -5.66 16.79
N TRP A 392 20.52 -6.15 15.81
CA TRP A 392 21.03 -7.06 14.78
C TRP A 392 20.74 -6.56 13.36
N GLY A 393 21.75 -6.55 12.49
CA GLY A 393 21.60 -6.25 11.06
C GLY A 393 20.71 -7.28 10.37
N LEU A 394 21.04 -8.56 10.51
CA LEU A 394 20.20 -9.70 10.12
C LEU A 394 19.94 -10.60 11.33
N ARG A 395 18.68 -10.93 11.60
CA ARG A 395 18.31 -11.84 12.69
C ARG A 395 17.39 -12.94 12.18
N MET A 396 17.86 -14.19 12.23
CA MET A 396 17.10 -15.40 11.98
C MET A 396 16.84 -16.10 13.31
N ARG A 397 15.60 -15.99 13.81
CA ARG A 397 15.24 -16.46 15.16
C ARG A 397 14.34 -17.69 15.12
N VAL A 398 14.55 -18.57 16.10
CA VAL A 398 13.66 -19.64 16.52
C VAL A 398 12.93 -19.17 17.77
N TYR A 399 11.60 -19.08 17.73
CA TYR A 399 10.82 -18.67 18.90
C TYR A 399 10.38 -19.85 19.78
N ASP A 400 10.30 -21.05 19.21
CA ASP A 400 9.81 -22.26 19.87
C ASP A 400 10.25 -23.54 19.12
N SER A 401 9.49 -24.63 19.22
CA SER A 401 9.78 -25.88 18.51
C SER A 401 9.42 -25.88 17.01
N ALA A 402 8.94 -24.76 16.45
CA ALA A 402 8.48 -24.66 15.07
C ALA A 402 9.61 -24.70 14.03
N GLY A 403 10.87 -24.70 14.45
CA GLY A 403 12.03 -24.82 13.57
C GLY A 403 12.66 -23.48 13.18
N ALA A 404 13.85 -23.56 12.56
CA ALA A 404 14.63 -22.40 12.18
C ALA A 404 14.31 -21.91 10.75
N THR A 405 14.72 -20.68 10.45
CA THR A 405 14.83 -20.21 9.07
C THR A 405 15.98 -20.96 8.37
N THR A 406 15.72 -21.58 7.22
CA THR A 406 16.67 -22.49 6.56
C THR A 406 16.91 -22.16 5.09
N GLY A 407 17.98 -22.70 4.49
CA GLY A 407 18.23 -22.65 3.04
C GLY A 407 18.46 -21.26 2.43
N CYS A 408 18.68 -20.23 3.25
CA CYS A 408 18.85 -18.87 2.76
C CYS A 408 20.24 -18.64 2.14
N LEU A 409 20.31 -17.75 1.14
CA LEU A 409 21.54 -17.33 0.49
C LEU A 409 21.79 -15.83 0.73
N ILE A 410 22.86 -15.49 1.43
CA ILE A 410 23.17 -14.15 1.91
C ILE A 410 24.54 -13.72 1.39
N TYR A 411 24.62 -12.79 0.45
CA TYR A 411 25.92 -12.38 -0.11
C TYR A 411 25.92 -10.95 -0.60
N ASN A 412 27.10 -10.34 -0.66
CA ASN A 412 27.32 -8.98 -1.11
C ASN A 412 26.51 -7.92 -0.35
N ASN A 413 26.24 -8.11 0.94
CA ASN A 413 25.63 -7.10 1.81
C ASN A 413 26.70 -6.35 2.62
N TYR A 414 26.40 -5.12 3.00
CA TYR A 414 27.23 -4.31 3.89
C TYR A 414 26.61 -4.27 5.29
N PHE A 415 27.19 -5.01 6.23
CA PHE A 415 26.74 -5.03 7.63
C PHE A 415 27.67 -4.18 8.52
N SER A 416 27.09 -3.17 9.17
CA SER A 416 27.79 -2.37 10.19
C SER A 416 26.85 -1.96 11.31
N ASN A 417 26.59 -2.89 12.23
CA ASN A 417 25.63 -2.77 13.33
C ASN A 417 26.27 -3.22 14.65
N THR A 418 25.56 -3.04 15.78
CA THR A 418 26.02 -3.58 17.08
C THR A 418 26.28 -5.09 16.99
N GLY A 419 25.34 -5.83 16.42
CA GLY A 419 25.52 -7.21 15.97
C GLY A 419 25.20 -7.29 14.48
N ASN A 420 26.08 -7.88 13.67
CA ASN A 420 25.88 -7.88 12.23
C ASN A 420 24.90 -8.96 11.76
N ALA A 421 25.07 -10.20 12.21
CA ALA A 421 24.13 -11.29 11.92
C ALA A 421 23.99 -12.25 13.10
N TYR A 422 22.77 -12.73 13.33
CA TYR A 422 22.46 -13.79 14.30
C TYR A 422 21.61 -14.87 13.64
N ASP A 423 22.13 -16.08 13.60
CA ASP A 423 21.55 -17.24 12.94
C ASP A 423 21.41 -18.41 13.92
N GLN A 424 20.17 -18.83 14.16
CA GLN A 424 19.85 -19.95 15.06
C GLN A 424 19.59 -21.26 14.32
N ASN A 425 19.85 -21.33 13.02
CA ASN A 425 19.69 -22.56 12.25
C ASN A 425 20.73 -23.61 12.66
N THR A 426 20.24 -24.75 13.15
CA THR A 426 21.06 -25.92 13.50
C THR A 426 20.85 -27.10 12.54
N ASP A 427 20.00 -26.95 11.51
CA ASP A 427 19.75 -27.97 10.50
C ASP A 427 20.87 -27.99 9.45
N ALA A 428 21.83 -28.89 9.65
CA ALA A 428 22.95 -29.08 8.74
C ALA A 428 22.53 -29.61 7.35
N SER A 429 21.30 -30.11 7.17
CA SER A 429 20.80 -30.55 5.86
C SER A 429 20.33 -29.39 4.97
N LYS A 430 20.02 -28.23 5.59
CA LYS A 430 19.57 -27.01 4.92
C LYS A 430 20.19 -25.77 5.57
N PRO A 431 21.53 -25.64 5.51
CA PRO A 431 22.21 -24.52 6.13
C PRO A 431 21.84 -23.22 5.42
N ASN A 432 21.93 -22.11 6.15
CA ASN A 432 22.00 -20.79 5.54
C ASN A 432 23.45 -20.53 5.10
N ILE A 433 23.64 -19.97 3.92
CA ILE A 433 24.94 -19.79 3.27
C ILE A 433 25.21 -18.30 3.12
N TYR A 434 26.31 -17.80 3.69
CA TYR A 434 26.67 -16.38 3.75
C TYR A 434 27.71 -15.96 2.68
N ASN A 435 27.87 -16.77 1.64
CA ASN A 435 28.80 -16.52 0.56
C ASN A 435 28.35 -17.19 -0.76
N ILE A 436 29.02 -16.80 -1.84
CA ILE A 436 28.97 -17.44 -3.16
C ILE A 436 30.40 -17.74 -3.62
N ALA A 437 30.54 -18.54 -4.67
CA ALA A 437 31.83 -18.68 -5.33
C ALA A 437 32.33 -17.30 -5.81
N LYS A 438 33.64 -17.04 -5.64
CA LYS A 438 34.29 -15.80 -6.08
C LYS A 438 33.97 -15.55 -7.56
N THR A 439 33.20 -14.50 -7.81
CA THR A 439 32.64 -14.17 -9.12
C THR A 439 33.04 -12.75 -9.48
N SER A 440 33.51 -12.54 -10.71
CA SER A 440 33.87 -11.20 -11.20
C SER A 440 32.67 -10.26 -11.15
N GLY A 441 32.87 -9.04 -10.63
CA GLY A 441 31.85 -8.01 -10.52
C GLY A 441 32.05 -7.13 -9.30
N LEU A 442 31.69 -5.84 -9.42
CA LEU A 442 31.81 -4.87 -8.33
C LEU A 442 31.03 -5.33 -7.09
N ASN A 443 31.71 -5.47 -5.96
CA ASN A 443 31.10 -5.81 -4.69
C ASN A 443 30.67 -4.56 -3.90
N ILE A 444 29.90 -4.78 -2.85
CA ILE A 444 29.29 -3.73 -2.03
C ILE A 444 30.33 -2.87 -1.27
N ALA A 445 31.55 -3.38 -1.10
CA ALA A 445 32.67 -2.68 -0.49
C ALA A 445 33.59 -1.98 -1.53
N GLY A 446 33.24 -2.04 -2.82
CA GLY A 446 33.97 -1.41 -3.92
C GLY A 446 35.09 -2.24 -4.53
N GLY A 447 35.24 -3.52 -4.16
CA GLY A 447 36.21 -4.46 -4.73
C GLY A 447 35.72 -5.12 -6.04
N PRO A 448 36.64 -5.74 -6.82
CA PRO A 448 36.33 -6.25 -8.16
C PRO A 448 35.63 -7.62 -8.22
N TYR A 449 35.46 -8.30 -7.09
CA TYR A 449 34.84 -9.63 -7.01
C TYR A 449 33.74 -9.69 -5.95
N LYS A 450 32.61 -10.35 -6.28
CA LYS A 450 31.61 -10.78 -5.30
C LYS A 450 32.00 -12.16 -4.75
N GLY A 451 31.84 -12.36 -3.44
CA GLY A 451 32.21 -13.61 -2.79
C GLY A 451 31.55 -13.81 -1.45
N GLY A 452 31.60 -12.81 -0.56
CA GLY A 452 30.96 -12.86 0.76
C GLY A 452 30.18 -11.59 1.06
N ASN A 453 30.04 -11.27 2.35
CA ASN A 453 29.48 -10.02 2.83
C ASN A 453 30.58 -9.14 3.45
N TYR A 454 30.36 -7.84 3.50
CA TYR A 454 31.18 -6.94 4.30
C TYR A 454 30.68 -6.95 5.76
N TRP A 455 31.62 -7.09 6.69
CA TRP A 455 31.36 -7.20 8.13
C TRP A 455 32.19 -6.18 8.89
N SER A 456 31.57 -5.26 9.61
CA SER A 456 32.28 -4.24 10.41
C SER A 456 33.10 -4.82 11.57
N ASP A 457 32.83 -6.05 11.98
CA ASP A 457 33.48 -6.78 13.08
C ASP A 457 34.50 -7.83 12.59
N TYR A 458 34.78 -7.88 11.29
CA TYR A 458 35.80 -8.77 10.74
C TYR A 458 37.21 -8.29 11.12
N THR A 459 37.97 -9.16 11.77
CA THR A 459 39.34 -8.89 12.27
C THR A 459 40.42 -9.65 11.50
N GLY A 460 40.05 -10.37 10.43
CA GLY A 460 41.00 -11.03 9.54
C GLY A 460 41.69 -10.07 8.58
N VAL A 461 42.34 -10.64 7.56
CA VAL A 461 43.21 -9.92 6.61
C VAL A 461 42.77 -10.22 5.19
N ASP A 462 42.74 -9.19 4.35
CA ASP A 462 42.63 -9.22 2.89
C ASP A 462 44.05 -9.02 2.33
N ASN A 463 44.67 -10.09 1.81
CA ASN A 463 46.07 -10.09 1.35
C ASN A 463 46.21 -9.67 -0.11
N ASP A 464 45.19 -9.88 -0.94
CA ASP A 464 45.22 -9.56 -2.37
C ASP A 464 44.54 -8.22 -2.73
N GLY A 465 43.90 -7.58 -1.73
CA GLY A 465 43.32 -6.24 -1.80
C GLY A 465 41.97 -6.20 -2.51
N ASP A 466 41.33 -7.35 -2.71
CA ASP A 466 40.11 -7.47 -3.50
C ASP A 466 38.81 -7.22 -2.72
N LYS A 467 38.93 -6.89 -1.42
CA LYS A 467 37.84 -6.65 -0.46
C LYS A 467 37.07 -7.90 -0.05
N LEU A 468 37.65 -9.08 -0.24
CA LEU A 468 37.23 -10.33 0.40
C LEU A 468 38.28 -10.71 1.46
N GLY A 469 37.83 -11.25 2.59
CA GLY A 469 38.74 -11.71 3.63
C GLY A 469 39.43 -13.03 3.25
N ASP A 470 40.72 -13.16 3.52
CA ASP A 470 41.51 -14.37 3.25
C ASP A 470 41.78 -15.21 4.52
N THR A 471 41.62 -14.62 5.71
CA THR A 471 41.92 -15.27 6.99
C THR A 471 40.72 -15.27 7.93
N ASN A 472 40.75 -16.04 9.01
CA ASN A 472 39.63 -16.17 9.97
C ASN A 472 38.29 -16.55 9.30
N LEU A 473 38.36 -17.50 8.35
CA LEU A 473 37.21 -18.01 7.61
C LEU A 473 36.75 -19.39 8.14
N PRO A 474 35.44 -19.70 8.10
CA PRO A 474 34.34 -18.79 7.79
C PRO A 474 34.19 -17.72 8.90
N HIS A 475 33.87 -16.48 8.53
CA HIS A 475 33.56 -15.45 9.52
C HIS A 475 32.18 -15.71 10.09
N THR A 476 32.09 -15.82 11.42
CA THR A 476 30.83 -16.25 12.07
C THR A 476 29.97 -15.09 12.58
N SER A 477 30.44 -13.84 12.47
CA SER A 477 29.84 -12.63 13.08
C SER A 477 29.56 -12.79 14.59
N SER A 478 30.22 -13.73 15.27
CA SER A 478 29.91 -14.16 16.65
C SER A 478 28.44 -14.58 16.88
N GLY A 479 27.69 -14.86 15.81
CA GLY A 479 26.23 -15.00 15.83
C GLY A 479 25.70 -16.34 15.34
N GLY A 480 26.56 -17.35 15.19
CA GLY A 480 26.14 -18.71 14.82
C GLY A 480 26.16 -19.03 13.32
N ILE A 481 26.77 -18.18 12.48
CA ILE A 481 26.96 -18.49 11.06
C ILE A 481 27.88 -19.72 10.93
N VAL A 482 27.40 -20.75 10.21
CA VAL A 482 28.13 -22.00 10.00
C VAL A 482 28.92 -21.99 8.68
N LEU A 483 28.38 -21.36 7.63
CA LEU A 483 28.99 -21.26 6.30
C LEU A 483 28.97 -19.79 5.85
N GLY A 484 30.15 -19.16 5.74
CA GLY A 484 30.26 -17.74 5.37
C GLY A 484 31.57 -17.36 4.70
#